data_AF-A0A2E3D9S1-F1
#
_entry.id   AF-A0A2E3D9S1-F1
#
_cell.length_a   1.000
_cell.length_b   1.000
_cell.length_c   1.000
_cell.angle_alpha   90.00
_cell.angle_beta   90.00
_cell.angle_gamma   90.00
#
_symmetry.space_group_name_H-M   'P 1'
#
loop_
_entity.id
_entity.type
_entity.pdbx_description
1 polymer ?
#
loop_
_entity_poly.entity_id
_entity_poly.type
_entity_poly.pdbx_seq_one_letter_code
_entity_poly.pdbx_strand_id
1 'polypeptide(L)' 'MYKIVIFMFLLNPVQKDVLEVETLHNKPLEFSEIDKCYAHIHNNLSELKAFAASHFGADTPIKSIDCVKINGT' A
#
# COMPACT_ATOMS: atom_id res chain seq x y z
N MET A 1 -14.85 1.61 -3.94
CA MET A 1 -14.00 0.42 -3.71
C MET A 1 -12.82 0.86 -2.85
N TYR A 2 -12.07 -0.05 -2.25
CA TYR A 2 -10.91 0.26 -1.40
C TYR A 2 -9.64 -0.34 -2.00
N LYS A 3 -8.52 0.38 -1.87
CA LYS A 3 -7.17 -0.06 -2.25
C LYS A 3 -6.23 0.07 -1.07
N ILE A 4 -5.19 -0.77 -1.06
CA ILE A 4 -4.11 -0.67 -0.09
C ILE A 4 -3.13 0.40 -0.58
N VAL A 5 -2.79 1.32 0.30
CA VAL A 5 -1.85 2.41 0.04
C VAL A 5 -0.80 2.41 1.14
N ILE A 6 0.47 2.40 0.74
CA ILE A 6 1.62 2.45 1.64
C ILE A 6 2.16 3.87 1.63
N PHE A 7 2.16 4.51 2.78
CA PHE A 7 2.75 5.82 2.99
C PHE A 7 4.17 5.64 3.53
N MET A 8 5.14 6.22 2.85
CA MET A 8 6.55 6.22 3.23
C MET A 8 6.91 7.52 3.94
N PHE A 9 7.94 7.50 4.77
CA PHE A 9 8.54 8.72 5.32
C PHE A 9 9.79 9.07 4.52
N LEU A 10 9.64 9.88 3.47
CA LEU A 10 10.75 10.34 2.65
C LEU A 10 11.26 11.69 3.14
N LEU A 11 12.59 11.85 3.21
CA LEU A 11 13.23 13.12 3.56
C LEU A 11 13.16 14.14 2.41
N ASN A 12 12.89 13.69 1.17
CA ASN A 12 12.83 14.54 -0.01
C ASN A 12 11.36 14.80 -0.43
N PRO A 13 10.86 16.04 -0.31
CA PRO A 13 9.47 16.38 -0.60
C PRO A 13 9.10 16.35 -2.09
N VAL A 14 10.07 16.18 -3.00
CA VAL A 14 9.83 16.08 -4.45
C VAL A 14 9.44 14.66 -4.87
N GLN A 15 9.76 13.66 -4.05
CA GLN A 15 9.43 12.26 -4.35
C GLN A 15 8.02 11.93 -3.86
N LYS A 16 7.26 11.16 -4.66
CA LYS A 16 5.98 10.61 -4.22
C LYS A 16 6.26 9.67 -3.04
N ASP A 17 5.76 10.04 -1.87
CA ASP A 17 5.89 9.29 -0.61
C ASP A 17 4.75 8.27 -0.43
N VAL A 18 4.10 7.90 -1.52
CA VAL A 18 2.92 7.04 -1.55
C VAL A 18 3.07 5.96 -2.62
N LEU A 19 2.83 4.71 -2.22
CA LEU A 19 2.81 3.55 -3.11
C LEU A 19 1.44 2.90 -3.07
N GLU A 20 0.80 2.82 -4.22
CA GLU A 20 -0.51 2.18 -4.38
C GLU A 20 -0.31 0.72 -4.75
N VAL A 21 -0.96 -0.18 -4.01
CA VAL A 21 -0.90 -1.62 -4.29
C VAL A 21 -2.05 -1.96 -5.23
N GLU A 22 -1.77 -1.92 -6.53
CA GLU A 22 -2.79 -2.08 -7.56
C GLU A 22 -3.07 -3.53 -7.94
N THR A 23 -2.06 -4.41 -7.83
CA THR A 23 -2.17 -5.80 -8.27
C THR A 23 -1.53 -6.78 -7.30
N LEU A 24 -2.07 -8.00 -7.27
CA LEU A 24 -1.49 -9.17 -6.62
C LEU A 24 -1.49 -10.32 -7.62
N HIS A 25 -0.33 -10.89 -7.92
CA HIS A 25 -0.17 -11.94 -8.95
C HIS A 25 -0.78 -11.56 -10.32
N ASN A 26 -0.52 -10.33 -10.77
CA ASN A 26 -1.05 -9.76 -12.03
C ASN A 26 -2.58 -9.63 -12.09
N LYS A 27 -3.27 -9.77 -10.95
CA LYS A 27 -4.72 -9.51 -10.84
C LYS A 27 -4.95 -8.21 -10.08
N PRO A 28 -5.93 -7.39 -10.48
CA PRO A 28 -6.32 -6.21 -9.71
C PRO A 28 -6.60 -6.56 -8.25
N LEU A 29 -6.03 -5.79 -7.33
CA LEU A 29 -6.26 -5.93 -5.90
C LEU A 29 -7.17 -4.80 -5.44
N GLU A 30 -8.48 -5.08 -5.40
CA GLU A 30 -9.48 -4.12 -4.94
C GLU A 30 -10.47 -4.80 -3.99
N PHE A 31 -10.97 -4.03 -3.02
CA PHE A 31 -11.87 -4.52 -1.99
C PHE A 31 -13.20 -3.77 -2.02
N SER A 32 -14.31 -4.50 -1.92
CA SER A 32 -15.65 -3.91 -1.80
C SER A 32 -15.93 -3.35 -0.40
N GLU A 33 -15.34 -3.96 0.63
CA GLU A 33 -15.52 -3.64 2.04
C GLU A 33 -14.18 -3.27 2.68
N ILE A 34 -14.20 -2.27 3.57
CA ILE A 34 -12.99 -1.78 4.25
C ILE A 34 -12.41 -2.85 5.18
N ASP A 35 -13.24 -3.63 5.86
CA ASP A 35 -12.80 -4.67 6.78
C ASP A 35 -12.01 -5.77 6.06
N LYS A 36 -12.45 -6.14 4.85
CA LYS A 36 -11.73 -7.11 4.00
C LYS A 36 -10.37 -6.57 3.55
N CYS A 37 -10.29 -5.27 3.27
CA CYS A 37 -9.04 -4.62 2.93
C CYS A 37 -8.04 -4.65 4.11
N TYR A 38 -8.47 -4.26 5.31
CA TYR A 38 -7.59 -4.30 6.48
C TYR A 38 -7.23 -5.72 6.92
N ALA A 39 -8.16 -6.67 6.80
CA ALA A 39 -7.84 -8.08 7.00
C ALA A 39 -6.73 -8.56 6.04
N HIS A 40 -6.76 -8.11 4.78
CA HIS A 40 -5.70 -8.40 3.81
C HIS A 40 -4.37 -7.76 4.21
N ILE A 41 -4.36 -6.49 4.66
CA ILE A 41 -3.15 -5.84 5.18
C ILE A 41 -2.56 -6.65 6.33
N HIS A 42 -3.39 -7.01 7.32
CA HIS A 42 -2.94 -7.73 8.50
C HIS A 42 -2.35 -9.10 8.15
N ASN A 43 -3.01 -9.83 7.23
CA ASN A 43 -2.56 -11.16 6.81
C ASN A 43 -1.32 -11.15 5.90
N ASN A 44 -0.99 -10.02 5.27
CA ASN A 44 0.10 -9.90 4.29
C ASN A 44 1.08 -8.77 4.65
N LEU A 45 1.20 -8.44 5.94
CA LEU A 45 1.97 -7.28 6.38
C LEU A 45 3.46 -7.40 5.98
N SER A 46 4.02 -8.60 6.05
CA SER A 46 5.43 -8.85 5.71
C SER A 46 5.68 -8.64 4.21
N GLU A 47 4.79 -9.14 3.36
CA GLU A 47 4.84 -9.02 1.91
C GLU A 47 4.66 -7.56 1.48
N LEU A 48 3.75 -6.83 2.11
CA LEU A 48 3.53 -5.40 1.86
C LEU A 48 4.77 -4.57 2.23
N LYS A 49 5.43 -4.90 3.35
CA LYS A 49 6.71 -4.28 3.72
C LYS A 49 7.82 -4.59 2.72
N ALA A 50 7.92 -5.85 2.28
CA ALA A 50 8.91 -6.24 1.28
C ALA A 50 8.67 -5.54 -0.08
N PHE A 51 7.41 -5.39 -0.47
CA PHE A 51 7.01 -4.65 -1.67
C PHE A 51 7.37 -3.16 -1.58
N ALA A 52 7.16 -2.52 -0.42
CA ALA A 52 7.60 -1.14 -0.20
C ALA A 52 9.14 -1.01 -0.28
N ALA A 53 9.85 -1.94 0.35
CA ALA A 53 11.31 -1.99 0.33
C ALA A 53 11.88 -2.20 -1.08
N SER A 54 11.20 -2.94 -1.96
CA SER A 54 11.66 -3.12 -3.35
C SER A 54 11.54 -1.86 -4.20
N HIS A 55 10.68 -0.91 -3.81
CA HIS A 55 10.50 0.36 -4.53
C HIS A 55 11.39 1.49 -3.98
N PHE A 56 11.52 1.57 -2.65
CA PHE A 56 12.21 2.68 -1.99
C PHE A 56 13.50 2.30 -1.27
N GLY A 57 13.90 1.03 -1.28
CA GLY A 57 15.04 0.52 -0.53
C GLY A 57 14.66 0.03 0.87
N ALA A 58 15.46 -0.91 1.39
CA ALA A 58 15.18 -1.62 2.65
C ALA A 58 15.16 -0.72 3.90
N ASP A 59 15.93 0.37 3.88
CA ASP A 59 16.06 1.29 5.02
C ASP A 59 15.01 2.41 5.02
N THR A 60 14.14 2.48 4.00
CA THR A 60 13.14 3.55 3.92
C THR A 60 12.01 3.29 4.90
N PRO A 61 11.76 4.19 5.88
CA PRO A 61 10.73 3.98 6.89
C PRO A 61 9.33 4.02 6.28
N ILE A 62 8.51 3.04 6.62
CA ILE A 62 7.07 3.06 6.34
C ILE A 62 6.39 3.86 7.44
N LYS A 63 5.60 4.87 7.04
CA LYS A 63 4.79 5.69 7.93
C LYS A 63 3.49 4.98 8.31
N SER A 64 2.75 4.50 7.31
CA SER A 64 1.52 3.71 7.51
C SER A 64 1.19 2.87 6.29
N ILE A 65 0.34 1.85 6.47
CA ILE A 65 -0.26 1.06 5.40
C ILE A 65 -1.76 1.09 5.64
N ASP A 66 -2.50 1.70 4.73
CA ASP A 66 -3.91 2.04 4.93
C ASP A 66 -4.79 1.59 3.77
N CYS A 67 -6.08 1.44 4.06
CA CYS A 67 -7.11 1.21 3.07
C CYS A 67 -7.77 2.52 2.68
N VAL A 68 -7.53 2.97 1.46
CA VAL A 68 -8.08 4.23 0.94
C VAL A 68 -9.28 3.94 0.06
N LYS A 69 -10.38 4.66 0.29
CA LYS A 69 -11.57 4.59 -0.56
C LYS A 69 -11.29 5.29 -1.89
N ILE A 70 -11.36 4.54 -2.97
CA ILE A 70 -11.34 5.08 -4.32
C ILE A 70 -12.78 5.43 -4.70
N ASN A 71 -13.03 6.71 -4.94
CA ASN A 71 -14.21 7.14 -5.67
C ASN A 71 -13.93 6.85 -7.14
N GLY A 72 -14.79 6.06 -7.79
CA GLY A 72 -14.67 5.78 -9.21
C GLY A 72 -14.68 7.10 -9.98
N THR A 73 -13.56 7.45 -10.59
CA THR A 73 -13.47 8.46 -11.64
C THR A 73 -14.02 7.91 -12.93
#